data_AF-A0A5D0J044-F1
#
_entry.id   AF-A0A5D0J044-F1
#
_cell.length_a   1.000
_cell.length_b   1.000
_cell.length_c   1.000
_cell.angle_alpha   90.00
_cell.angle_beta   90.00
_cell.angle_gamma   90.00
#
_symmetry.space_group_name_H-M   'P 1'
#
loop_
_entity.id
_entity.type
_entity.pdbx_description
1 polymer ?
#
loop_
_entity_poly.entity_id
_entity_poly.type
_entity_poly.pdbx_seq_one_letter_code
_entity_poly.pdbx_strand_id
1 'polypeptide(L)'
;LMNQTSVCFDTETTGLNPLTAELVGIAFSWEVGKGFYLPFPEDKTEAQDLIEELRPFFESETIEKIGQNLKYDIKVLAKYNIEVKGKLF
;
A
#
# COMPACT_ATOMS: atom_id res chain seq x y z
N LEU A 1 -11.65 2.36 2.72
CA LEU A 1 -10.42 3.07 3.15
C LEU A 1 -10.70 4.52 3.55
N MET A 2 -11.23 5.35 2.65
CA MET A 2 -11.38 6.81 2.87
C MET A 2 -12.22 7.27 4.08
N ASN A 3 -13.10 6.41 4.60
CA ASN A 3 -13.95 6.75 5.75
C ASN A 3 -13.28 6.44 7.11
N GLN A 4 -12.05 5.94 7.12
CA GLN A 4 -11.35 5.53 8.34
C GLN A 4 -10.35 6.61 8.78
N THR A 5 -10.13 6.74 10.08
CA THR A 5 -9.10 7.65 10.63
C THR A 5 -7.70 7.04 10.57
N SER A 6 -7.61 5.72 10.66
CA SER A 6 -6.35 4.97 10.58
C SER A 6 -6.57 3.64 9.88
N VAL A 7 -5.56 3.22 9.10
CA VAL A 7 -5.58 1.93 8.39
C VAL A 7 -4.17 1.34 8.42
N CYS A 8 -4.08 0.07 8.80
CA CYS A 8 -2.88 -0.74 8.64
C CYS A 8 -2.80 -1.27 7.20
N PHE A 9 -1.62 -1.22 6.58
CA PHE A 9 -1.37 -1.86 5.31
C PHE A 9 -0.01 -2.55 5.25
N ASP A 10 0.11 -3.54 4.38
CA ASP A 10 1.33 -4.31 4.14
C ASP A 10 1.40 -4.71 2.66
N THR A 11 2.59 -4.63 2.05
CA THR A 11 2.80 -4.98 0.64
C THR A 11 3.39 -6.38 0.50
N GLU A 12 2.74 -7.20 -0.32
CA GLU A 12 3.29 -8.49 -0.75
C GLU A 12 4.05 -8.29 -2.06
N THR A 13 5.27 -8.81 -2.14
CA THR A 13 6.16 -8.52 -3.27
C THR A 13 6.98 -9.73 -3.72
N THR A 14 7.53 -9.67 -4.94
CA THR A 14 8.28 -10.78 -5.55
C THR A 14 9.66 -11.04 -4.92
N GLY A 15 10.13 -10.21 -3.98
CA GLY A 15 11.45 -10.40 -3.37
C GLY A 15 11.73 -9.45 -2.20
N LEU A 16 12.94 -9.49 -1.65
CA LEU A 16 13.33 -8.73 -0.45
C LEU A 16 13.99 -7.37 -0.74
N ASN A 17 14.38 -7.11 -1.99
CA ASN A 17 14.99 -5.83 -2.36
C ASN A 17 13.91 -4.89 -2.90
N PRO A 18 13.53 -3.82 -2.19
CA PRO A 18 12.41 -2.97 -2.58
C PRO A 18 12.65 -2.22 -3.90
N LEU A 19 13.91 -2.08 -4.33
CA LEU A 19 14.24 -1.42 -5.60
C LEU A 19 13.90 -2.32 -6.80
N THR A 20 14.02 -3.64 -6.63
CA THR A 20 13.79 -4.61 -7.71
C THR A 20 12.47 -5.37 -7.57
N ALA A 21 11.95 -5.53 -6.35
CA ALA A 21 10.73 -6.28 -6.07
C ALA A 21 9.48 -5.62 -6.68
N GLU A 22 8.59 -6.43 -7.24
CA GLU A 22 7.34 -5.99 -7.86
C GLU A 22 6.17 -6.33 -6.95
N LEU A 23 5.09 -5.55 -7.06
CA LEU A 23 3.90 -5.70 -6.23
C LEU A 23 3.11 -6.94 -6.65
N VAL A 24 2.79 -7.78 -5.67
CA VAL A 24 1.94 -8.98 -5.83
C VAL A 24 0.58 -8.74 -5.18
N GLY A 25 0.53 -7.97 -4.10
CA GLY A 25 -0.72 -7.61 -3.45
C GLY A 25 -0.54 -6.60 -2.33
N ILE A 26 -1.66 -6.10 -1.82
CA ILE A 26 -1.67 -5.24 -0.62
C ILE A 26 -2.72 -5.77 0.35
N ALA A 27 -2.30 -6.01 1.59
CA ALA A 27 -3.20 -6.30 2.70
C ALA A 27 -3.59 -5.01 3.42
N PHE A 28 -4.84 -4.93 3.89
CA PHE A 28 -5.37 -3.82 4.67
C PHE A 28 -6.10 -4.32 5.91
N SER A 29 -6.03 -3.55 6.99
CA SER A 29 -6.86 -3.74 8.19
C SER A 29 -7.18 -2.40 8.84
N TRP A 30 -8.44 -2.21 9.23
CA TRP A 30 -8.92 -1.05 9.98
C TRP A 30 -9.81 -1.45 11.17
N GLU A 31 -9.90 -2.75 11.46
CA GLU A 31 -10.63 -3.33 12.58
C GLU A 31 -9.88 -4.56 13.08
N VAL A 32 -9.77 -4.70 14.41
CA VAL A 32 -9.06 -5.82 15.04
C VAL A 32 -9.68 -7.14 14.61
N GLY A 33 -8.83 -8.07 14.16
CA GLY A 33 -9.25 -9.40 13.71
C GLY A 33 -9.88 -9.44 12.32
N LYS A 34 -9.88 -8.33 11.56
CA LYS A 34 -10.33 -8.29 10.17
C LYS A 34 -9.22 -7.80 9.25
N GLY A 35 -9.01 -8.53 8.16
CA GLY A 35 -8.05 -8.19 7.11
C GLY A 35 -8.67 -8.38 5.73
N PHE A 36 -8.23 -7.55 4.79
CA PHE A 36 -8.64 -7.60 3.39
C PHE A 36 -7.38 -7.65 2.53
N TYR A 37 -7.35 -8.54 1.54
CA TYR A 37 -6.22 -8.66 0.62
C TYR A 37 -6.68 -8.29 -0.79
N LEU A 38 -5.96 -7.36 -1.41
CA LEU A 38 -6.15 -6.99 -2.80
C LEU A 38 -4.99 -7.58 -3.63
N PRO A 39 -5.24 -8.62 -4.45
CA PRO A 39 -4.22 -9.13 -5.36
C PRO A 39 -3.96 -8.11 -6.47
N PHE A 40 -2.71 -8.04 -6.91
CA PHE A 40 -2.28 -7.24 -8.05
C PHE A 40 -1.88 -8.15 -9.22
N PRO A 41 -2.15 -7.74 -10.47
CA PRO A 41 -1.69 -8.47 -11.64
C PRO A 41 -0.16 -8.39 -11.75
N GLU A 42 0.45 -9.41 -12.36
CA GLU A 42 1.89 -9.42 -12.63
C GLU A 42 2.30 -8.38 -13.69
N ASP A 43 1.40 -8.04 -14.61
CA ASP A 43 1.65 -6.99 -15.59
C ASP A 43 1.74 -5.62 -14.89
N LYS A 44 2.88 -4.96 -15.08
CA LYS A 44 3.18 -3.70 -14.40
C LYS A 44 2.25 -2.56 -14.78
N THR A 45 1.76 -2.53 -16.03
CA THR A 45 0.84 -1.49 -16.48
C THR A 45 -0.53 -1.70 -15.86
N GLU A 46 -1.04 -2.92 -15.85
CA GLU A 46 -2.31 -3.23 -15.17
C GLU A 46 -2.21 -2.99 -13.65
N ALA A 47 -1.08 -3.32 -13.03
CA ALA A 47 -0.83 -3.05 -11.62
C ALA A 47 -0.75 -1.56 -11.32
N GLN A 48 -0.15 -0.77 -12.23
CA GLN A 48 -0.15 0.68 -12.14
C GLN A 48 -1.57 1.22 -12.20
N ASP A 49 -2.39 0.79 -13.16
CA ASP A 49 -3.77 1.26 -13.30
C ASP A 49 -4.61 0.94 -12.06
N LEU A 50 -4.46 -0.27 -11.50
CA LEU A 50 -5.18 -0.67 -10.28
C LEU A 50 -4.78 0.16 -9.06
N ILE A 51 -3.49 0.50 -8.90
CA ILE A 51 -3.04 1.24 -7.72
C ILE A 51 -3.52 2.70 -7.71
N GLU A 52 -3.85 3.26 -8.87
CA GLU A 52 -4.41 4.60 -8.99
C GLU A 52 -5.76 4.72 -8.25
N GLU A 53 -6.55 3.65 -8.20
CA GLU A 53 -7.80 3.62 -7.42
C GLU A 53 -7.56 3.80 -5.92
N LEU A 54 -6.34 3.45 -5.45
CA LEU A 54 -5.91 3.57 -4.06
C LEU A 54 -5.13 4.85 -3.77
N ARG A 55 -4.72 5.62 -4.80
CA ARG A 55 -3.99 6.89 -4.62
C ARG A 55 -4.67 7.83 -3.62
N PRO A 56 -6.00 8.05 -3.66
CA PRO A 56 -6.66 8.93 -2.69
C PRO A 56 -6.43 8.51 -1.23
N PHE A 57 -6.30 7.21 -0.96
CA PHE A 57 -6.02 6.71 0.38
C PHE A 57 -4.55 6.93 0.77
N PHE A 58 -3.61 6.51 -0.08
CA PHE A 58 -2.17 6.60 0.23
C PHE A 58 -1.69 8.05 0.34
N GLU A 59 -2.19 8.94 -0.52
CA GLU A 59 -1.81 10.36 -0.54
C GLU A 59 -2.66 11.25 0.38
N SER A 60 -3.65 10.70 1.07
CA SER A 60 -4.41 11.48 2.06
C SER A 60 -3.52 11.87 3.25
N GLU A 61 -3.47 13.15 3.59
CA GLU A 61 -2.78 13.62 4.81
C GLU A 61 -3.60 13.37 6.09
N THR A 62 -4.90 13.11 5.96
CA THR A 62 -5.84 13.02 7.09
C THR A 62 -6.01 11.61 7.65
N ILE A 63 -5.58 10.59 6.90
CA ILE A 63 -5.68 9.18 7.30
C ILE A 63 -4.30 8.70 7.72
N GLU A 64 -4.19 8.18 8.95
CA GLU A 64 -2.96 7.57 9.47
C GLU A 64 -2.71 6.22 8.80
N LYS A 65 -1.46 6.00 8.38
CA LYS A 65 -0.99 4.73 7.81
C LYS A 65 -0.19 3.99 8.86
N ILE A 66 -0.64 2.80 9.19
CA ILE A 66 -0.01 1.92 10.17
C ILE A 66 0.70 0.80 9.40
N GLY A 67 1.88 0.38 9.86
CA GLY A 67 2.52 -0.81 9.30
C GLY A 67 3.83 -1.17 9.99
N GLN A 68 4.27 -2.40 9.79
CA GLN A 68 5.56 -2.84 10.31
C GLN A 68 6.64 -2.61 9.26
N ASN A 69 7.70 -1.86 9.60
CA ASN A 69 8.80 -1.57 8.66
C ASN A 69 8.35 -0.86 7.36
N LEU A 70 7.38 0.07 7.48
CA LEU A 70 6.79 0.87 6.39
C LEU A 70 7.79 1.46 5.37
N LYS A 71 9.04 1.67 5.75
CA LYS A 71 10.12 2.08 4.83
C LYS A 71 10.23 1.14 3.61
N TYR A 72 9.98 -0.15 3.78
CA TYR A 72 9.99 -1.10 2.67
C TYR A 72 8.81 -0.84 1.74
N ASP A 73 7.60 -0.83 2.28
CA ASP A 73 6.35 -0.66 1.54
C ASP A 73 6.32 0.66 0.79
N ILE A 74 6.72 1.75 1.44
CA ILE A 74 6.80 3.08 0.82
C ILE A 74 7.73 3.07 -0.40
N LYS A 75 8.86 2.35 -0.33
CA LYS A 75 9.78 2.25 -1.47
C LYS A 75 9.19 1.44 -2.61
N VAL A 76 8.42 0.40 -2.32
CA VAL A 76 7.73 -0.40 -3.33
C VAL A 76 6.64 0.44 -3.99
N LEU A 77 5.80 1.12 -3.20
CA LEU A 77 4.74 2.02 -3.70
C LEU A 77 5.29 3.18 -4.54
N ALA A 78 6.45 3.73 -4.18
CA ALA A 78 7.11 4.76 -4.99
C ALA A 78 7.46 4.30 -6.41
N LYS A 79 7.68 2.99 -6.64
CA LYS A 79 7.89 2.44 -8.00
C LYS A 79 6.64 2.50 -8.87
N TYR A 80 5.48 2.65 -8.25
CA TYR A 80 4.17 2.82 -8.87
C TYR A 80 3.69 4.28 -8.77
N ASN A 81 4.61 5.23 -8.57
CA ASN A 81 4.31 6.67 -8.49
C ASN A 81 3.29 7.04 -7.41
N ILE A 82 3.19 6.24 -6.34
CA ILE A 82 2.35 6.52 -5.17
C ILE A 82 3.22 7.14 -4.08
N GLU A 83 2.80 8.31 -3.60
CA GLU A 83 3.42 8.96 -2.45
C GLU A 83 2.62 8.65 -1.17
N VAL A 84 3.24 8.03 -0.17
CA VAL A 84 2.55 7.78 1.10
C VAL A 84 2.62 9.03 1.97
N LYS A 85 1.47 9.64 2.24
CA LYS A 85 1.33 10.88 3.03
C LYS A 85 0.56 10.65 4.32
N GLY A 86 0.57 11.68 5.16
CA GLY A 86 -0.10 11.68 6.46
C GLY A 86 0.78 11.09 7.56
N LYS A 87 0.15 10.84 8.71
CA LYS A 87 0.85 10.28 9.87
C LYS A 87 1.19 8.81 9.62
N LEU A 88 2.42 8.43 9.98
CA LEU A 88 2.91 7.05 9.92
C LEU A 88 3.07 6.51 11.35
N PHE A 89 2.68 5.26 11.59
CA PHE A 89 2.85 4.57 12.86
C PHE A 89 3.40 3.15 12.64
#